data_AF-A0A7V9IP61-F1
#
_entry.id   AF-A0A7V9IP61-F1
#
_cell.length_a   1.000
_cell.length_b   1.000
_cell.length_c   1.000
_cell.angle_alpha   90.00
_cell.angle_beta   90.00
_cell.angle_gamma   90.00
#
_symmetry.space_group_name_H-M   'P 1'
#
loop_
_entity.id
_entity.type
_entity.pdbx_description
1 polymer ?
#
loop_
_entity_poly.entity_id
_entity_poly.type
_entity_poly.pdbx_seq_one_letter_code
_entity_poly.pdbx_strand_id
1 'polypeptide(L)'
;MNTVESLEMPLREIAHARTGDKGNRTNISLIAYDARHYDLLVAQITPERVAQQFAYRKPSHVARYLLPKLAAMNFVLDDVLDGGVNDSLNLDMHGKALSFHLLAITLQVPIAMHLQTIKETA
;
A
#
# COMPACT_ATOMS: atom_id res chain seq x y z
N MET A 1 23.81 -16.69 -13.28
CA MET A 1 22.79 -15.76 -12.74
C MET A 1 21.97 -16.52 -11.73
N ASN A 2 22.15 -16.27 -10.42
CA ASN A 2 21.32 -16.92 -9.41
C ASN A 2 19.97 -16.22 -9.40
N THR A 3 18.96 -16.86 -9.96
CA THR A 3 17.56 -16.44 -9.80
C THR A 3 17.20 -16.71 -8.34
N VAL A 4 16.96 -15.66 -7.56
CA VAL A 4 16.42 -15.81 -6.21
C VAL A 4 14.97 -16.26 -6.38
N GLU A 5 14.64 -17.48 -5.95
CA GLU A 5 13.27 -17.97 -6.00
C GLU A 5 12.35 -17.08 -5.14
N SER A 6 11.21 -16.70 -5.71
CA SER A 6 10.20 -15.86 -5.08
C SER A 6 8.82 -16.49 -5.17
N LEU A 7 7.95 -16.13 -4.22
CA LEU A 7 6.54 -16.49 -4.21
C LEU A 7 5.66 -15.24 -4.30
N GLU A 8 4.45 -15.41 -4.81
CA GLU A 8 3.43 -14.37 -4.82
C GLU A 8 2.60 -14.40 -3.54
N MET A 9 2.47 -13.25 -2.88
CA MET A 9 1.58 -13.12 -1.73
C MET A 9 1.01 -11.69 -1.63
N PRO A 10 -0.17 -11.52 -0.99
CA PRO A 10 -0.77 -10.20 -0.85
C PRO A 10 -0.04 -9.35 0.19
N LEU A 11 -0.01 -8.04 -0.04
CA LEU A 11 0.67 -7.05 0.79
C LEU A 11 0.24 -7.10 2.27
N ARG A 12 -1.04 -7.42 2.54
CA ARG A 12 -1.60 -7.57 3.91
C ARG A 12 -0.86 -8.56 4.80
N GLU A 13 -0.12 -9.51 4.23
CA GLU A 13 0.58 -10.53 5.01
C GLU A 13 1.86 -9.98 5.67
N ILE A 14 2.43 -8.89 5.13
CA ILE A 14 3.69 -8.32 5.62
C ILE A 14 3.60 -6.84 5.99
N ALA A 15 2.44 -6.20 5.80
CA ALA A 15 2.21 -4.81 6.10
C ALA A 15 0.76 -4.53 6.50
N HIS A 16 0.56 -3.47 7.29
CA HIS A 16 -0.75 -2.88 7.53
C HIS A 16 -0.84 -1.49 6.92
N ALA A 17 -2.06 -1.05 6.65
CA ALA A 17 -2.31 0.27 6.09
C ALA A 17 -3.45 0.99 6.81
N ARG A 18 -3.36 2.32 6.84
CA ARG A 18 -4.44 3.19 7.32
C ARG A 18 -4.64 4.33 6.35
N THR A 19 -5.88 4.81 6.26
CA THR A 19 -6.21 5.95 5.42
C THR A 19 -6.62 7.15 6.26
N GLY A 20 -6.47 8.34 5.67
CA GLY A 20 -7.08 9.57 6.13
C GLY A 20 -7.52 10.41 4.94
N ASP A 21 -8.61 11.15 5.09
CA ASP A 21 -9.15 12.03 4.07
C ASP A 21 -8.88 13.50 4.37
N LYS A 22 -8.70 14.31 3.32
CA LYS A 22 -8.69 15.76 3.41
C LYS A 22 -9.16 16.37 2.09
N GLY A 23 -10.37 16.93 2.08
CA GLY A 23 -10.99 17.43 0.85
C GLY A 23 -11.22 16.29 -0.14
N ASN A 24 -10.80 16.45 -1.40
CA ASN A 24 -10.89 15.41 -2.43
C ASN A 24 -9.65 14.49 -2.49
N ARG A 25 -8.83 14.47 -1.43
CA ARG A 25 -7.59 13.68 -1.37
C ARG A 25 -7.68 12.65 -0.29
N THR A 26 -7.02 11.52 -0.52
CA THR A 26 -6.75 10.54 0.52
C THR A 26 -5.25 10.37 0.72
N ASN A 27 -4.84 10.23 1.98
CA ASN A 27 -3.54 9.70 2.32
C ASN A 27 -3.69 8.23 2.73
N ILE A 28 -2.70 7.42 2.40
CA ILE A 28 -2.63 6.01 2.80
C ILE A 28 -1.25 5.75 3.37
N SER A 29 -1.17 5.56 4.69
CA SER A 29 0.05 5.06 5.33
C SER A 29 0.14 3.56 5.16
N LEU A 30 1.31 3.08 4.78
CA LEU A 30 1.66 1.67 4.65
C LEU A 30 2.88 1.41 5.53
N ILE A 31 2.76 0.49 6.47
CA ILE A 31 3.78 0.22 7.49
C ILE A 31 4.06 -1.28 7.50
N ALA A 32 5.33 -1.64 7.32
CA ALA A 32 5.74 -3.04 7.41
C ALA A 32 5.54 -3.58 8.83
N TYR A 33 5.11 -4.84 8.96
CA TYR A 33 5.12 -5.50 10.27
C TYR A 33 6.54 -5.72 10.79
N ASP A 34 7.48 -5.92 9.87
CA ASP A 34 8.90 -6.10 10.16
C ASP A 34 9.75 -5.20 9.25
N ALA A 35 10.75 -4.52 9.82
CA ALA A 35 11.61 -3.60 9.10
C ALA A 35 12.41 -4.25 7.96
N ARG A 36 12.68 -5.55 8.01
CA ARG A 36 13.36 -6.30 6.93
C ARG A 36 12.57 -6.31 5.62
N HIS A 37 11.25 -6.16 5.69
CA HIS A 37 10.39 -6.08 4.52
C HIS A 37 10.42 -4.69 3.86
N TYR A 38 10.97 -3.67 4.53
CA TYR A 38 10.88 -2.28 4.07
C TYR A 38 11.43 -2.09 2.66
N ASP A 39 12.64 -2.56 2.39
CA ASP A 39 13.28 -2.37 1.09
C ASP A 39 12.51 -3.09 -0.03
N LEU A 40 11.92 -4.25 0.27
CA LEU A 40 11.04 -4.97 -0.65
C LEU A 40 9.79 -4.15 -0.99
N LEU A 41 9.16 -3.56 0.02
CA LEU A 41 8.00 -2.68 -0.16
C LEU A 41 8.36 -1.44 -0.96
N VAL A 42 9.52 -0.82 -0.69
CA VAL A 42 10.00 0.35 -1.43
C VAL A 42 10.24 0.01 -2.91
N ALA A 43 10.75 -1.18 -3.20
CA ALA A 43 10.99 -1.63 -4.57
C ALA A 43 9.69 -1.90 -5.34
N GLN A 44 8.67 -2.46 -4.70
CA GLN A 44 7.48 -2.96 -5.41
C GLN A 44 6.23 -2.09 -5.28
N ILE A 45 6.06 -1.35 -4.20
CA ILE A 45 4.90 -0.46 -3.99
C ILE A 45 5.29 0.95 -4.45
N THR A 46 5.33 1.14 -5.76
CA THR A 46 5.67 2.43 -6.39
C THR A 46 4.44 3.30 -6.59
N PRO A 47 4.58 4.63 -6.79
CA PRO A 47 3.45 5.49 -7.15
C PRO A 47 2.65 4.97 -8.35
N GLU A 48 3.33 4.41 -9.35
CA GLU A 48 2.71 3.88 -10.58
C GLU A 48 1.89 2.63 -10.28
N ARG A 49 2.42 1.72 -9.45
CA ARG A 49 1.70 0.52 -9.02
C ARG A 49 0.46 0.88 -8.20
N VAL A 50 0.57 1.89 -7.33
CA VAL A 50 -0.57 2.42 -6.59
C VAL A 50 -1.57 3.09 -7.53
N ALA A 51 -1.14 3.93 -8.47
CA ALA A 51 -2.03 4.53 -9.47
C ALA A 51 -2.81 3.48 -10.27
N GLN A 52 -2.15 2.38 -10.67
CA GLN A 52 -2.80 1.25 -11.34
C GLN A 52 -3.84 0.56 -10.45
N GLN A 53 -3.49 0.27 -9.20
CA GLN A 53 -4.42 -0.33 -8.24
C GLN A 53 -5.67 0.54 -8.04
N PHE A 54 -5.51 1.87 -8.05
CA PHE A 54 -6.58 2.84 -7.86
C PHE A 54 -7.17 3.39 -9.17
N ALA A 55 -6.88 2.78 -10.33
CA ALA A 55 -7.31 3.30 -11.63
C ALA A 55 -8.83 3.51 -11.76
N TYR A 56 -9.64 2.70 -11.07
CA TYR A 56 -11.10 2.83 -11.02
C TYR A 56 -11.58 4.16 -10.41
N ARG A 57 -10.76 4.79 -9.55
CA ARG A 57 -10.98 6.12 -8.96
C ARG A 57 -10.40 7.25 -9.81
N LYS A 58 -9.61 6.94 -10.84
CA LYS A 58 -8.96 7.90 -11.74
C LYS A 58 -8.16 9.00 -11.00
N PRO A 59 -7.22 8.65 -10.11
CA PRO A 59 -6.40 9.63 -9.41
C PRO A 59 -5.71 10.56 -10.42
N SER A 60 -5.77 11.87 -10.17
CA SER A 60 -5.09 12.86 -11.01
C SER A 60 -3.58 12.87 -10.76
N HIS A 61 -3.17 12.51 -9.54
CA HIS A 61 -1.77 12.43 -9.12
C HIS A 61 -1.61 11.48 -7.93
N VAL A 62 -0.47 10.78 -7.88
CA VAL A 62 -0.08 9.87 -6.78
C VAL A 62 1.34 10.22 -6.34
N ALA A 63 1.48 10.70 -5.11
CA ALA A 63 2.79 10.95 -4.49
C ALA A 63 3.13 9.84 -3.48
N ARG A 64 4.42 9.50 -3.36
CA ARG A 64 4.95 8.58 -2.34
C ARG A 64 6.01 9.26 -1.49
N TYR A 65 5.84 9.19 -0.18
CA TYR A 65 6.76 9.72 0.82
C TYR A 65 7.34 8.56 1.64
N LEU A 66 8.66 8.37 1.58
CA LEU A 66 9.35 7.30 2.30
C LEU A 66 9.68 7.72 3.73
N LEU A 67 9.44 6.82 4.69
CA LEU A 67 9.68 7.01 6.12
C LEU A 67 10.55 5.84 6.65
N PRO A 68 11.84 5.77 6.27
CA PRO A 68 12.68 4.59 6.53
C PRO A 68 12.86 4.27 8.03
N LYS A 69 12.90 5.30 8.88
CA LYS A 69 13.01 5.14 10.34
C LYS A 69 11.78 4.48 10.99
N LEU A 70 10.66 4.42 10.27
CA LEU A 70 9.41 3.81 10.72
C LEU A 70 9.08 2.54 9.93
N ALA A 71 9.97 2.08 9.04
CA ALA A 71 9.68 1.02 8.07
C ALA A 71 8.36 1.26 7.31
N ALA A 72 8.13 2.53 6.94
CA ALA A 72 6.83 2.97 6.44
C ALA A 72 6.96 3.85 5.18
N MET A 73 5.84 4.01 4.49
CA MET A 73 5.65 5.00 3.45
C MET A 73 4.24 5.56 3.50
N ASN A 74 4.08 6.78 3.03
CA ASN A 74 2.77 7.42 2.90
C ASN A 74 2.50 7.74 1.44
N PHE A 75 1.34 7.34 0.95
CA PHE A 75 0.84 7.75 -0.35
C PHE A 75 -0.15 8.89 -0.19
N VAL A 76 -0.15 9.82 -1.14
CA VAL A 76 -1.20 10.83 -1.27
C VAL A 76 -1.76 10.71 -2.67
N LEU A 77 -3.06 10.44 -2.76
CA LEU A 77 -3.79 10.33 -4.02
C LEU A 77 -4.75 11.51 -4.12
N ASP A 78 -4.61 12.27 -5.19
CA ASP A 78 -5.43 13.42 -5.50
C ASP A 78 -6.66 13.00 -6.34
N ASP A 79 -7.80 13.62 -6.06
CA ASP A 79 -9.08 13.46 -6.75
C ASP A 79 -9.73 12.06 -6.74
N VAL A 80 -9.62 11.34 -5.62
CA VAL A 80 -10.11 9.95 -5.50
C VAL A 80 -11.36 9.78 -4.61
N LEU A 81 -11.92 10.87 -4.10
CA LEU A 81 -13.09 10.86 -3.21
C LEU A 81 -14.36 11.42 -3.87
N ASP A 82 -14.43 11.41 -5.20
CA ASP A 82 -15.60 11.83 -6.01
C ASP A 82 -16.11 13.25 -5.66
N GLY A 83 -15.21 14.20 -5.42
CA GLY A 83 -15.54 15.59 -5.04
C GLY A 83 -15.38 15.87 -3.54
N GLY A 84 -15.09 14.84 -2.74
CA GLY A 84 -14.88 14.93 -1.30
C GLY A 84 -16.12 14.53 -0.49
N VAL A 85 -15.93 14.32 0.82
CA VAL A 85 -16.94 13.73 1.72
C VAL A 85 -18.31 14.41 1.66
N ASN A 86 -18.38 15.72 1.44
CA ASN A 86 -19.64 16.47 1.48
C ASN A 86 -20.46 16.38 0.18
N ASP A 87 -19.84 16.00 -0.95
CA ASP A 87 -20.48 15.91 -2.27
C ASP A 87 -20.49 14.47 -2.84
N SER A 88 -19.84 13.53 -2.15
CA SER A 88 -19.69 12.16 -2.63
C SER A 88 -20.99 11.36 -2.46
N LEU A 89 -21.45 10.70 -3.53
CA LEU A 89 -22.49 9.66 -3.46
C LEU A 89 -21.90 8.28 -3.17
N ASN A 90 -20.60 8.20 -2.83
CA ASN A 90 -19.90 6.95 -2.64
C ASN A 90 -20.24 6.29 -1.29
N LEU A 91 -20.33 4.97 -1.26
CA LEU A 91 -20.60 4.22 -0.02
C LEU A 91 -19.46 4.37 1.01
N ASP A 92 -18.22 4.56 0.54
CA ASP A 92 -17.04 4.83 1.38
C ASP A 92 -16.57 6.27 1.20
N MET A 93 -17.42 7.24 1.59
CA MET A 93 -17.11 8.67 1.43
C MET A 93 -15.79 9.09 2.09
N HIS A 94 -15.43 8.48 3.21
CA HIS A 94 -14.19 8.77 3.93
C HIS A 94 -12.97 8.00 3.41
N GLY A 95 -13.14 7.09 2.44
CA GLY A 95 -12.06 6.29 1.90
C GLY A 95 -11.41 5.35 2.92
N LYS A 96 -12.15 4.90 3.94
CA LYS A 96 -11.60 4.01 4.99
C LYS A 96 -11.26 2.63 4.45
N ALA A 97 -12.04 2.14 3.49
CA ALA A 97 -11.82 0.84 2.87
C ALA A 97 -10.65 0.85 1.86
N LEU A 98 -10.18 2.04 1.44
CA LEU A 98 -9.08 2.18 0.50
C LEU A 98 -7.76 1.60 1.03
N SER A 99 -7.59 1.48 2.35
CA SER A 99 -6.43 0.80 2.96
C SER A 99 -6.43 -0.68 2.59
N PHE A 100 -7.58 -1.36 2.70
CA PHE A 100 -7.73 -2.76 2.31
C PHE A 100 -7.55 -2.96 0.81
N HIS A 101 -7.98 -1.98 0.01
CA HIS A 101 -7.75 -2.00 -1.45
C HIS A 101 -6.26 -1.91 -1.80
N LEU A 102 -5.49 -1.08 -1.10
CA LEU A 102 -4.02 -1.05 -1.24
C LEU A 102 -3.40 -2.38 -0.79
N LEU A 103 -3.83 -2.92 0.35
CA LEU A 103 -3.32 -4.17 0.93
C LEU A 103 -3.64 -5.42 0.10
N ALA A 104 -4.50 -5.31 -0.92
CA ALA A 104 -4.79 -6.36 -1.88
C ALA A 104 -3.73 -6.48 -3.00
N ILE A 105 -2.77 -5.54 -3.11
CA ILE A 105 -1.67 -5.64 -4.07
C ILE A 105 -0.84 -6.90 -3.80
N THR A 106 -0.57 -7.68 -4.84
CA THR A 106 0.34 -8.84 -4.78
C THR A 106 1.80 -8.40 -4.93
N LEU A 107 2.65 -8.99 -4.09
CA LEU A 107 4.10 -8.84 -4.04
C LEU A 107 4.80 -10.13 -4.46
N GLN A 108 6.00 -9.96 -5.05
CA GLN A 108 6.97 -11.04 -5.22
C GLN A 108 7.91 -11.06 -4.02
N VAL A 109 7.81 -12.07 -3.16
CA VAL A 109 8.60 -12.17 -1.92
C VAL A 109 9.65 -13.28 -2.07
N PRO A 110 10.94 -13.01 -1.84
CA PRO A 110 11.96 -14.07 -1.83
C PRO A 110 11.61 -15.17 -0.82
N ILE A 111 11.73 -16.45 -1.20
CA ILE A 111 11.37 -17.58 -0.33
C ILE A 111 12.13 -17.52 1.00
N ALA A 112 13.42 -17.17 0.97
CA ALA A 112 14.25 -17.04 2.15
C ALA A 112 13.71 -16.02 3.16
N MET A 113 13.06 -14.95 2.69
CA MET A 113 12.44 -13.92 3.53
C MET A 113 11.12 -14.43 4.13
N HIS A 114 10.27 -15.07 3.31
CA HIS A 114 8.99 -15.62 3.76
C HIS A 114 9.14 -16.71 4.84
N LEU A 115 10.13 -17.61 4.70
CA LEU A 115 10.40 -18.67 5.68
C LEU A 115 10.82 -18.12 7.05
N GLN A 116 11.39 -16.91 7.12
CA GLN A 116 11.71 -16.26 8.40
C GLN A 116 10.45 -15.75 9.09
N THR A 117 9.50 -15.19 8.33
CA THR A 117 8.20 -14.73 8.83
C THR A 117 7.41 -15.85 9.50
N ILE A 118 7.39 -17.05 8.89
CA ILE A 118 6.68 -18.21 9.45
C ILE A 118 7.26 -18.64 10.80
N LYS A 119 8.60 -18.65 10.94
CA LYS A 119 9.26 -19.10 12.18
C LYS A 119 9.03 -18.20 13.39
N GLU A 120 8.71 -16.93 13.16
CA GLU A 120 8.49 -15.95 14.23
C GLU A 120 7.02 -15.89 14.68
N THR A 121 6.11 -16.49 13.91
CA THR A 121 4.66 -16.48 14.19
C THR A 121 4.18 -17.82 14.80
N ALA A 122 5.02 -18.86 14.79
CA ALA A 122 4.75 -20.19 15.35
C ALA A 122 5.37 -20.37 16.74
#